data_AF-A0A7S2AAW8-F1
#
_entry.id   AF-A0A7S2AAW8-F1
#
_cell.length_a   1.000
_cell.length_b   1.000
_cell.length_c   1.000
_cell.angle_alpha   90.00
_cell.angle_beta   90.00
_cell.angle_gamma   90.00
#
_symmetry.space_group_name_H-M   'P 1'
#
loop_
_entity.id
_entity.type
_entity.pdbx_description
1 polymer ?
#
loop_
_entity_poly.entity_id
_entity_poly.type
_entity_poly.pdbx_seq_one_letter_code
_entity_poly.pdbx_strand_id
1 'polypeptide(L)'
;PTASLSFALRRTLDERKGATNTKIESSNTEKEKRRQIMSASNAILDDIDIDGATYKCVWKQTLDDKIRADVTKFWIDKIQLHPSRVEGRLPELCVVAYEGDTLIGVSTVTIETMHCVGVLAGFYRCSVDPAFRKRNVATELSARSKVTLEAWSLANPDEKLMGFAVVVESPNLTAKSRNPVWSRTGLTLVGYRGYQQVRMAWFDHARVEA
;
A
#
# COMPACT_ATOMS: atom_id res chain seq x y z
N PRO A 1 -52.62 -34.61 15.48
CA PRO A 1 -51.39 -34.66 14.65
C PRO A 1 -50.78 -33.30 14.26
N THR A 2 -51.31 -32.16 14.71
CA THR A 2 -50.90 -30.80 14.25
C THR A 2 -49.94 -30.03 15.17
N ALA A 3 -49.61 -30.53 16.37
CA ALA A 3 -48.72 -29.82 17.30
C ALA A 3 -47.21 -29.97 16.98
N SER A 4 -46.81 -31.07 16.32
CA SER A 4 -45.39 -31.43 16.14
C SER A 4 -44.65 -30.61 15.07
N LEU A 5 -45.37 -30.04 14.10
CA LEU A 5 -44.77 -29.26 13.01
C LEU A 5 -44.39 -27.82 13.44
N SER A 6 -45.09 -27.25 14.42
CA SER A 6 -44.83 -25.89 14.90
C SER A 6 -43.52 -25.74 15.69
N PHE A 7 -43.09 -26.82 16.35
CA PHE A 7 -41.87 -26.84 17.17
C PHE A 7 -40.60 -27.00 16.32
N ALA A 8 -40.66 -27.81 15.27
CA ALA A 8 -39.53 -28.03 14.35
C ALA A 8 -39.21 -26.77 13.51
N LEU A 9 -40.23 -26.00 13.13
CA LEU A 9 -40.08 -24.75 12.39
C LEU A 9 -39.52 -23.60 13.24
N ARG A 10 -39.87 -23.53 14.53
CA ARG A 10 -39.29 -22.53 15.45
C ARG A 10 -37.82 -22.82 15.75
N ARG A 11 -37.47 -24.09 15.96
CA ARG A 11 -36.08 -24.50 16.23
C ARG A 11 -35.13 -24.20 15.07
N THR A 12 -35.58 -24.42 13.83
CA THR A 12 -34.79 -24.12 12.62
C THR A 12 -34.64 -22.62 12.33
N LEU A 13 -35.62 -21.79 12.71
CA LEU A 13 -35.53 -20.33 12.60
C LEU A 13 -34.58 -19.73 13.66
N ASP A 14 -34.61 -20.25 14.89
CA ASP A 14 -33.71 -19.80 15.95
C ASP A 14 -32.25 -20.25 15.73
N GLU A 15 -32.04 -21.47 15.20
CA GLU A 15 -30.71 -21.94 14.78
C GLU A 15 -30.14 -21.11 13.62
N ARG A 16 -30.98 -20.71 12.65
CA ARG A 16 -30.56 -19.81 11.57
C ARG A 16 -30.27 -18.39 12.06
N LYS A 17 -31.04 -17.86 13.00
CA LYS A 17 -30.77 -16.54 13.60
C LYS A 17 -29.49 -16.54 14.43
N GLY A 18 -29.25 -17.61 15.21
CA GLY A 18 -28.01 -17.82 15.95
C GLY A 18 -26.79 -17.87 15.03
N ALA A 19 -26.82 -18.72 13.99
CA ALA A 19 -25.71 -18.83 13.02
C ALA A 19 -25.44 -17.53 12.26
N THR A 20 -26.48 -16.73 11.98
CA THR A 20 -26.34 -15.44 11.29
C THR A 20 -25.73 -14.38 12.22
N ASN A 21 -26.17 -14.32 13.49
CA ASN A 21 -25.59 -13.40 14.48
C ASN A 21 -24.14 -13.74 14.80
N THR A 22 -23.79 -15.02 14.99
CA THR A 22 -22.41 -15.44 15.26
C THR A 22 -21.48 -15.10 14.08
N LYS A 23 -21.97 -15.23 12.84
CA LYS A 23 -21.20 -14.89 11.63
C LYS A 23 -21.01 -13.37 11.45
N ILE A 24 -21.99 -12.57 11.89
CA ILE A 24 -21.90 -11.10 11.89
C ILE A 24 -20.96 -10.61 12.99
N GLU A 25 -21.03 -11.17 14.19
CA GLU A 25 -20.13 -10.83 15.31
C GLU A 25 -18.68 -11.24 15.02
N SER A 26 -18.44 -12.41 14.44
CA SER A 26 -17.10 -12.83 14.02
C SER A 26 -16.53 -11.92 12.92
N SER A 27 -17.36 -11.52 11.94
CA SER A 27 -16.97 -10.60 10.87
C SER A 27 -16.64 -9.19 11.39
N ASN A 28 -17.43 -8.67 12.33
CA ASN A 28 -17.18 -7.35 12.93
C ASN A 28 -15.91 -7.36 13.81
N THR A 29 -15.69 -8.42 14.59
CA THR A 29 -14.50 -8.55 15.43
C THR A 29 -13.21 -8.62 14.60
N GLU A 30 -13.25 -9.30 13.46
CA GLU A 30 -12.10 -9.40 12.57
C GLU A 30 -11.83 -8.10 11.82
N LYS A 31 -12.87 -7.38 11.41
CA LYS A 31 -12.77 -6.04 10.82
C LYS A 31 -12.16 -5.03 11.79
N GLU A 32 -12.51 -5.11 13.07
CA GLU A 32 -11.97 -4.23 14.11
C GLU A 32 -10.50 -4.55 14.43
N LYS A 33 -10.12 -5.84 14.48
CA LYS A 33 -8.72 -6.25 14.59
C LYS A 33 -7.88 -5.76 13.39
N ARG A 34 -8.41 -5.86 12.17
CA ARG A 34 -7.75 -5.34 10.94
C ARG A 34 -7.51 -3.84 11.02
N ARG A 35 -8.49 -3.07 11.52
CA ARG A 35 -8.35 -1.63 11.78
C ARG A 35 -7.29 -1.33 12.83
N GLN A 36 -7.25 -2.08 13.92
CA GLN A 36 -6.24 -1.89 14.97
C GLN A 36 -4.81 -2.17 14.48
N ILE A 37 -4.60 -3.23 13.70
CA ILE A 37 -3.30 -3.55 13.10
C ILE A 37 -2.86 -2.42 12.15
N MET A 38 -3.74 -1.99 11.23
CA MET A 38 -3.45 -0.87 10.32
C MET A 38 -3.15 0.42 11.08
N SER A 39 -3.96 0.74 12.11
CA SER A 39 -3.77 1.94 12.92
C SER A 39 -2.42 1.91 13.65
N ALA A 40 -2.03 0.76 14.21
CA ALA A 40 -0.76 0.60 14.91
C ALA A 40 0.44 0.69 13.94
N SER A 41 0.35 0.06 12.76
CA SER A 41 1.40 0.16 11.75
C SER A 41 1.54 1.57 11.19
N ASN A 42 0.44 2.28 10.95
CA ASN A 42 0.48 3.66 10.49
C ASN A 42 1.05 4.59 11.56
N ALA A 43 0.64 4.44 12.82
CA ALA A 43 1.19 5.24 13.92
C ALA A 43 2.70 5.02 14.16
N ILE A 44 3.24 3.84 13.82
CA ILE A 44 4.70 3.58 13.88
C ILE A 44 5.43 4.24 12.72
N LEU A 45 4.77 4.42 11.57
CA LEU A 45 5.36 4.99 10.36
C LEU A 45 5.12 6.50 10.22
N ASP A 46 4.16 7.06 10.95
CA ASP A 46 3.91 8.49 11.02
C ASP A 46 4.89 9.10 12.04
N ASP A 47 5.56 10.20 11.65
CA ASP A 47 6.39 11.06 12.51
C ASP A 47 7.82 10.63 12.87
N ILE A 48 8.38 9.56 12.28
CA ILE A 48 9.83 9.35 12.38
C ILE A 48 10.56 10.37 11.50
N ASP A 49 11.18 11.36 12.13
CA ASP A 49 12.09 12.32 11.51
C ASP A 49 13.38 11.61 11.06
N ILE A 50 13.62 11.62 9.74
CA ILE A 50 14.90 11.19 9.17
C ILE A 50 15.44 12.36 8.37
N ASP A 51 16.60 12.87 8.80
CA ASP A 51 17.31 13.98 8.16
C ASP A 51 16.46 15.27 8.04
N GLY A 52 15.57 15.55 8.99
CA GLY A 52 14.68 16.72 9.01
C GLY A 52 13.35 16.53 8.28
N ALA A 53 13.10 15.34 7.74
CA ALA A 53 11.88 15.02 7.00
C ALA A 53 10.93 14.15 7.84
N THR A 54 9.68 14.59 7.93
CA THR A 54 8.55 13.81 8.45
C THR A 54 7.87 13.05 7.31
N TYR A 55 7.39 11.85 7.59
CA TYR A 55 6.70 11.02 6.60
C TYR A 55 5.34 10.63 7.16
N LYS A 56 4.33 10.64 6.29
CA LYS A 56 2.95 10.29 6.64
C LYS A 56 2.40 9.25 5.68
N CYS A 57 1.90 8.15 6.23
CA CYS A 57 1.16 7.14 5.51
C CYS A 57 -0.25 7.65 5.22
N VAL A 58 -0.67 7.57 3.96
CA VAL A 58 -2.00 7.97 3.49
C VAL A 58 -2.70 6.90 2.65
N TRP A 59 -2.11 5.70 2.57
CA TRP A 59 -2.62 4.60 1.76
C TRP A 59 -4.03 4.18 2.18
N LYS A 60 -5.00 4.31 1.25
CA LYS A 60 -6.43 3.99 1.44
C LYS A 60 -7.07 4.70 2.63
N GLN A 61 -6.51 5.84 3.05
CA GLN A 61 -7.07 6.69 4.09
C GLN A 61 -7.88 7.83 3.46
N THR A 62 -8.76 8.44 4.25
CA THR A 62 -9.37 9.70 3.88
C THR A 62 -8.30 10.79 3.94
N LEU A 63 -8.02 11.44 2.80
CA LEU A 63 -7.02 12.48 2.71
C LEU A 63 -7.50 13.76 3.40
N ASP A 64 -6.62 14.32 4.23
CA ASP A 64 -6.74 15.69 4.72
C ASP A 64 -6.66 16.71 3.57
N ASP A 65 -7.41 17.80 3.70
CA ASP A 65 -7.51 18.84 2.68
C ASP A 65 -6.16 19.50 2.42
N LYS A 66 -5.32 19.66 3.45
CA LYS A 66 -3.95 20.20 3.29
C LYS A 66 -3.10 19.27 2.43
N ILE A 67 -3.08 17.98 2.74
CA ILE A 67 -2.29 16.99 1.98
C ILE A 67 -2.75 16.94 0.53
N ARG A 68 -4.07 16.94 0.29
CA ARG A 68 -4.64 16.98 -1.07
C ARG A 68 -4.16 18.21 -1.85
N ALA A 69 -4.24 19.40 -1.24
CA ALA A 69 -3.80 20.64 -1.86
C ALA A 69 -2.30 20.65 -2.15
N ASP A 70 -1.47 20.24 -1.19
CA ASP A 70 -0.02 20.19 -1.32
C ASP A 70 0.43 19.20 -2.41
N VAL A 71 -0.14 18.00 -2.43
CA VAL A 71 0.19 16.97 -3.45
C VAL A 71 -0.23 17.44 -4.83
N THR A 72 -1.41 18.04 -4.95
CA THR A 72 -1.90 18.61 -6.22
C THR A 72 -0.93 19.65 -6.75
N LYS A 73 -0.53 20.60 -5.90
CA LYS A 73 0.45 21.63 -6.22
C LYS A 73 1.79 21.02 -6.62
N PHE A 74 2.28 20.04 -5.85
CA PHE A 74 3.55 19.37 -6.12
C PHE A 74 3.53 18.63 -7.47
N TRP A 75 2.48 17.88 -7.78
CA TRP A 75 2.38 17.17 -9.05
C TRP A 75 2.31 18.10 -10.25
N ILE A 76 1.56 19.20 -10.16
CA ILE A 76 1.46 20.18 -11.25
C ILE A 76 2.79 20.92 -11.40
N ASP A 77 3.32 21.51 -10.32
CA ASP A 77 4.43 22.45 -10.39
C ASP A 77 5.78 21.74 -10.56
N LYS A 78 5.99 20.61 -9.86
CA LYS A 78 7.30 19.93 -9.78
C LYS A 78 7.41 18.75 -10.73
N ILE A 79 6.31 18.01 -10.91
CA ILE A 79 6.27 16.79 -11.73
C ILE A 79 5.66 17.06 -13.12
N GLN A 80 5.07 18.24 -13.32
CA GLN A 80 4.44 18.65 -14.57
C GLN A 80 3.33 17.67 -15.01
N LEU A 81 2.63 17.09 -14.02
CA LEU A 81 1.46 16.27 -14.27
C LEU A 81 0.34 17.18 -14.79
N HIS A 82 -0.29 16.77 -15.90
CA HIS A 82 -1.43 17.50 -16.44
C HIS A 82 -2.57 17.58 -15.40
N PRO A 83 -3.20 18.76 -15.16
CA PRO A 83 -4.21 18.92 -14.12
C PRO A 83 -5.37 17.91 -14.18
N SER A 84 -5.81 17.54 -15.38
CA SER A 84 -6.89 16.54 -15.56
C SER A 84 -6.55 15.14 -15.07
N ARG A 85 -5.28 14.85 -14.75
CA ARG A 85 -4.82 13.56 -14.25
C ARG A 85 -4.64 13.53 -12.73
N VAL A 86 -4.71 14.68 -12.06
CA VAL A 86 -4.44 14.78 -10.62
C VAL A 86 -5.47 13.98 -9.82
N GLU A 87 -6.77 14.26 -10.01
CA GLU A 87 -7.84 13.64 -9.23
C GLU A 87 -7.84 12.12 -9.35
N GLY A 88 -7.59 11.59 -10.54
CA GLY A 88 -7.51 10.14 -10.77
C GLY A 88 -6.34 9.47 -10.05
N ARG A 89 -5.29 10.21 -9.68
CA ARG A 89 -4.09 9.68 -9.02
C ARG A 89 -4.09 9.83 -7.50
N LEU A 90 -4.94 10.69 -6.94
CA LEU A 90 -5.04 10.84 -5.48
C LEU A 90 -5.35 9.50 -4.77
N PRO A 91 -6.23 8.61 -5.29
CA PRO A 91 -6.48 7.30 -4.68
C PRO A 91 -5.28 6.34 -4.69
N GLU A 92 -4.22 6.66 -5.45
CA GLU A 92 -2.98 5.88 -5.52
C GLU A 92 -1.97 6.31 -4.45
N LEU A 93 -2.18 7.43 -3.74
CA LEU A 93 -1.22 7.94 -2.76
C LEU A 93 -0.97 6.93 -1.63
N CYS A 94 0.31 6.71 -1.33
CA CYS A 94 0.73 5.76 -0.30
C CYS A 94 1.43 6.46 0.87
N VAL A 95 2.54 7.18 0.60
CA VAL A 95 3.29 7.92 1.62
C VAL A 95 3.64 9.30 1.09
N VAL A 96 3.53 10.32 1.93
CA VAL A 96 3.97 11.69 1.65
C VAL A 96 5.09 12.09 2.60
N ALA A 97 6.01 12.93 2.16
CA ALA A 97 7.16 13.39 2.92
C ALA A 97 7.20 14.92 2.98
N TYR A 98 7.40 15.46 4.18
CA TYR A 98 7.43 16.89 4.46
C TYR A 98 8.71 17.30 5.19
N GLU A 99 9.27 18.46 4.87
CA GLU A 99 10.23 19.16 5.74
C GLU A 99 9.54 20.43 6.26
N GLY A 100 9.24 20.47 7.56
CA GLY A 100 8.30 21.44 8.12
C GLY A 100 6.94 21.38 7.41
N ASP A 101 6.48 22.51 6.89
CA ASP A 101 5.21 22.60 6.14
C ASP A 101 5.34 22.34 4.64
N THR A 102 6.56 22.09 4.15
CA THR A 102 6.83 21.93 2.71
C THR A 102 6.78 20.47 2.32
N LEU A 103 5.93 20.13 1.34
CA LEU A 103 5.90 18.78 0.75
C LEU A 103 7.14 18.58 -0.14
N ILE A 104 7.99 17.64 0.24
CA ILE A 104 9.28 17.36 -0.43
C ILE A 104 9.27 16.06 -1.24
N GLY A 105 8.28 15.19 -1.03
CA GLY A 105 8.17 13.95 -1.80
C GLY A 105 6.86 13.23 -1.61
N VAL A 106 6.51 12.40 -2.59
CA VAL A 106 5.28 11.61 -2.64
C VAL A 106 5.56 10.24 -3.23
N SER A 107 4.87 9.22 -2.73
CA SER A 107 4.77 7.90 -3.36
C SER A 107 3.34 7.57 -3.75
N THR A 108 3.22 6.84 -4.84
CA THR A 108 1.96 6.28 -5.34
C THR A 108 2.11 4.79 -5.57
N VAL A 109 1.03 4.04 -5.39
CA VAL A 109 0.96 2.61 -5.64
C VAL A 109 -0.30 2.29 -6.42
N THR A 110 -0.14 1.53 -7.51
CA THR A 110 -1.24 0.83 -8.19
C THR A 110 -1.17 -0.66 -7.89
N ILE A 111 -2.31 -1.34 -7.72
CA ILE A 111 -2.33 -2.80 -7.59
C ILE A 111 -2.61 -3.38 -8.96
N GLU A 112 -1.66 -4.14 -9.50
CA GLU A 112 -1.74 -4.70 -10.84
C GLU A 112 -1.18 -6.14 -10.86
N THR A 113 -1.61 -6.92 -11.83
CA THR A 113 -1.03 -8.24 -12.10
C THR A 113 0.37 -8.08 -12.68
N MET A 114 1.37 -8.58 -11.97
CA MET A 114 2.72 -8.72 -12.46
C MET A 114 2.82 -9.97 -13.36
N HIS A 115 2.64 -9.79 -14.66
CA HIS A 115 2.56 -10.89 -15.63
C HIS A 115 3.77 -11.83 -15.64
N CYS A 116 4.99 -11.35 -15.40
CA CYS A 116 6.18 -12.19 -15.44
C CYS A 116 6.29 -13.18 -14.26
N VAL A 117 5.49 -12.99 -13.21
CA VAL A 117 5.45 -13.87 -12.03
C VAL A 117 4.04 -14.42 -11.77
N GLY A 118 3.00 -13.82 -12.36
CA GLY A 118 1.62 -14.30 -12.26
C GLY A 118 0.89 -13.91 -10.97
N VAL A 119 1.35 -12.87 -10.27
CA VAL A 119 0.80 -12.46 -8.95
C VAL A 119 0.33 -11.00 -8.95
N LEU A 120 -0.57 -10.63 -8.03
CA LEU A 120 -0.88 -9.22 -7.77
C LEU A 120 0.23 -8.57 -6.95
N ALA A 121 0.72 -7.42 -7.43
CA ALA A 121 1.76 -6.65 -6.78
C ALA A 121 1.40 -5.16 -6.74
N GLY A 122 1.92 -4.46 -5.73
CA GLY A 122 1.80 -3.02 -5.61
C GLY A 122 2.91 -2.34 -6.41
N PHE A 123 2.58 -1.81 -7.58
CA PHE A 123 3.49 -1.07 -8.44
C PHE A 123 3.73 0.33 -7.88
N TYR A 124 4.85 0.48 -7.21
CA TYR A 124 5.30 1.70 -6.58
C TYR A 124 5.95 2.66 -7.56
N ARG A 125 5.62 3.93 -7.39
CA ARG A 125 6.32 5.08 -7.96
C ARG A 125 6.57 6.09 -6.85
N CYS A 126 7.62 6.88 -6.99
CA CYS A 126 7.81 8.05 -6.16
C CYS A 126 8.36 9.23 -6.93
N SER A 127 8.18 10.41 -6.36
CA SER A 127 8.70 11.66 -6.87
C SER A 127 9.19 12.49 -5.69
N VAL A 128 10.39 13.06 -5.83
CA VAL A 128 11.04 13.89 -4.82
C VAL A 128 11.38 15.23 -5.46
N ASP A 129 11.09 16.32 -4.74
CA ASP A 129 11.44 17.67 -5.15
C ASP A 129 12.93 17.70 -5.53
N PRO A 130 13.31 18.24 -6.71
CA PRO A 130 14.70 18.35 -7.13
C PRO A 130 15.65 18.91 -6.07
N ALA A 131 15.22 19.90 -5.27
CA ALA A 131 16.02 20.53 -4.22
C ALA A 131 16.33 19.59 -3.04
N PHE A 132 15.55 18.52 -2.88
CA PHE A 132 15.63 17.56 -1.78
C PHE A 132 16.21 16.20 -2.20
N ARG A 133 16.64 16.08 -3.46
CA ARG A 133 17.27 14.85 -3.97
C ARG A 133 18.62 14.61 -3.29
N LYS A 134 19.07 13.35 -3.32
CA LYS A 134 20.32 12.88 -2.67
C LYS A 134 20.31 12.91 -1.13
N ARG A 135 19.14 13.20 -0.51
CA ARG A 135 18.91 13.13 0.95
C ARG A 135 18.14 11.87 1.37
N ASN A 136 18.32 10.75 0.66
CA ASN A 136 17.63 9.46 0.90
C ASN A 136 16.09 9.44 0.91
N VAL A 137 15.41 10.57 0.66
CA VAL A 137 13.92 10.67 0.68
C VAL A 137 13.23 9.59 -0.16
N ALA A 138 13.71 9.30 -1.37
CA ALA A 138 13.13 8.25 -2.22
C ALA A 138 13.31 6.83 -1.65
N THR A 139 14.41 6.58 -0.93
CA THR A 139 14.67 5.31 -0.26
C THR A 139 13.73 5.14 0.92
N GLU A 140 13.53 6.19 1.72
CA GLU A 140 12.60 6.17 2.86
C GLU A 140 11.14 6.06 2.41
N LEU A 141 10.73 6.80 1.38
CA LEU A 141 9.41 6.64 0.76
C LEU A 141 9.17 5.18 0.32
N SER A 142 10.17 4.54 -0.28
CA SER A 142 10.08 3.15 -0.75
C SER A 142 9.96 2.17 0.42
N ALA A 143 10.84 2.31 1.42
CA ALA A 143 10.83 1.45 2.60
C ALA A 143 9.50 1.53 3.35
N ARG A 144 9.01 2.75 3.62
CA ARG A 144 7.73 2.96 4.31
C ARG A 144 6.55 2.47 3.47
N SER A 145 6.55 2.74 2.17
CA SER A 145 5.48 2.24 1.29
C SER A 145 5.42 0.71 1.26
N LYS A 146 6.57 0.02 1.27
CA LYS A 146 6.60 -1.45 1.38
C LYS A 146 5.92 -1.91 2.69
N VAL A 147 6.35 -1.36 3.83
CA VAL A 147 5.80 -1.75 5.14
C VAL A 147 4.29 -1.46 5.21
N THR A 148 3.86 -0.29 4.71
CA THR A 148 2.44 0.07 4.62
C THR A 148 1.64 -0.94 3.79
N LEU A 149 2.10 -1.28 2.58
CA LEU A 149 1.38 -2.23 1.73
C LEU A 149 1.38 -3.64 2.30
N GLU A 150 2.46 -4.05 2.95
CA GLU A 150 2.58 -5.36 3.59
C GLU A 150 1.59 -5.50 4.75
N ALA A 151 1.54 -4.51 5.64
CA ALA A 151 0.57 -4.45 6.73
C ALA A 151 -0.88 -4.42 6.20
N TRP A 152 -1.13 -3.63 5.14
CA TRP A 152 -2.45 -3.58 4.51
C TRP A 152 -2.82 -4.92 3.87
N SER A 153 -1.90 -5.59 3.17
CA SER A 153 -2.12 -6.91 2.57
C SER A 153 -2.45 -7.95 3.63
N LEU A 154 -1.70 -7.96 4.74
CA LEU A 154 -1.94 -8.87 5.85
C LEU A 154 -3.34 -8.67 6.46
N ALA A 155 -3.80 -7.42 6.55
CA ALA A 155 -5.14 -7.07 7.00
C ALA A 155 -6.24 -7.33 5.94
N ASN A 156 -5.89 -7.52 4.67
CA ASN A 156 -6.84 -7.67 3.56
C ASN A 156 -6.46 -8.88 2.67
N PRO A 157 -6.51 -10.12 3.19
CA PRO A 157 -6.04 -11.30 2.47
C PRO A 157 -6.80 -11.57 1.16
N ASP A 158 -8.07 -11.15 1.08
CA ASP A 158 -8.91 -11.33 -0.11
C ASP A 158 -8.41 -10.53 -1.33
N GLU A 159 -7.62 -9.49 -1.09
CA GLU A 159 -7.00 -8.67 -2.14
C GLU A 159 -5.79 -9.38 -2.79
N LYS A 160 -5.31 -10.47 -2.19
CA LYS A 160 -4.23 -11.33 -2.70
C LYS A 160 -2.96 -10.56 -3.13
N LEU A 161 -2.68 -9.42 -2.51
CA LEU A 161 -1.51 -8.61 -2.79
C LEU A 161 -0.25 -9.29 -2.22
N MET A 162 0.65 -9.77 -3.08
CA MET A 162 1.77 -10.64 -2.66
C MET A 162 3.10 -9.92 -2.51
N GLY A 163 3.23 -8.68 -2.99
CA GLY A 163 4.46 -7.94 -2.80
C GLY A 163 4.47 -6.52 -3.35
N PHE A 164 5.65 -5.93 -3.24
CA PHE A 164 5.96 -4.56 -3.58
C PHE A 164 6.87 -4.53 -4.81
N ALA A 165 6.43 -3.86 -5.87
CA ALA A 165 7.07 -3.87 -7.18
C ALA A 165 7.51 -2.47 -7.61
N VAL A 166 8.63 -2.38 -8.32
CA VAL A 166 9.16 -1.13 -8.86
C VAL A 166 9.66 -1.35 -10.27
N VAL A 167 9.30 -0.42 -11.17
CA VAL A 167 9.96 -0.28 -12.48
C VAL A 167 11.08 0.74 -12.31
N VAL A 168 12.33 0.31 -12.52
CA VAL A 168 13.51 1.17 -12.34
C VAL A 168 13.68 2.04 -13.59
N GLU A 169 13.21 3.28 -13.52
CA GLU A 169 13.28 4.24 -14.63
C GLU A 169 14.57 5.09 -14.60
N SER A 170 15.26 5.17 -13.45
CA SER A 170 16.46 6.02 -13.30
C SER A 170 17.73 5.31 -13.79
N PRO A 171 18.46 5.86 -14.78
CA PRO A 171 19.74 5.32 -15.23
C PRO A 171 20.80 5.29 -14.11
N ASN A 172 20.71 6.23 -13.16
CA ASN A 172 21.63 6.28 -12.03
C ASN A 172 21.46 5.07 -11.10
N LEU A 173 20.24 4.55 -10.95
CA LEU A 173 19.99 3.37 -10.11
C LEU A 173 20.47 2.09 -10.79
N THR A 174 20.26 1.97 -12.10
CA THR A 174 20.73 0.80 -12.87
C THR A 174 22.25 0.75 -12.97
N ALA A 175 22.92 1.90 -13.05
CA ALA A 175 24.38 1.98 -13.04
C ALA A 175 25.01 1.64 -11.67
N LYS A 176 24.37 2.07 -10.57
CA LYS A 176 24.92 1.93 -9.21
C LYS A 176 24.82 0.52 -8.64
N SER A 177 23.89 -0.30 -9.10
CA SER A 177 23.72 -1.65 -8.56
C SER A 177 23.30 -2.64 -9.65
N ARG A 178 24.28 -3.42 -10.10
CA ARG A 178 24.09 -4.56 -11.02
C ARG A 178 23.66 -5.83 -10.31
N ASN A 179 23.55 -5.79 -8.98
CA ASN A 179 23.18 -6.97 -8.19
C ASN A 179 21.72 -7.35 -8.46
N PRO A 180 21.41 -8.64 -8.66
CA PRO A 180 20.05 -9.11 -8.88
C PRO A 180 19.18 -8.89 -7.64
N VAL A 181 19.77 -8.87 -6.45
CA VAL A 181 19.09 -8.57 -5.18
C VAL A 181 19.69 -7.30 -4.57
N TRP A 182 18.84 -6.34 -4.20
CA TRP A 182 19.24 -5.14 -3.47
C TRP A 182 19.01 -5.34 -1.97
N SER A 183 20.05 -5.79 -1.27
CA SER A 183 20.02 -6.22 0.14
C SER A 183 19.28 -5.25 1.08
N ARG A 184 19.50 -3.93 0.95
CA ARG A 184 18.84 -2.92 1.81
C ARG A 184 17.31 -2.88 1.66
N THR A 185 16.79 -3.22 0.50
CA THR A 185 15.35 -3.09 0.18
C THR A 185 14.65 -4.43 0.00
N GLY A 186 15.40 -5.52 -0.15
CA GLY A 186 14.87 -6.83 -0.56
C GLY A 186 14.42 -6.89 -2.02
N LEU A 187 14.53 -5.80 -2.79
CA LEU A 187 14.11 -5.74 -4.19
C LEU A 187 14.96 -6.68 -5.05
N THR A 188 14.32 -7.72 -5.55
CA THR A 188 14.89 -8.75 -6.41
C THR A 188 14.48 -8.50 -7.87
N LEU A 189 15.41 -8.62 -8.80
CA LEU A 189 15.13 -8.54 -10.23
C LEU A 189 14.24 -9.72 -10.64
N VAL A 190 13.06 -9.41 -11.18
CA VAL A 190 12.07 -10.41 -11.62
C VAL A 190 11.78 -10.35 -13.11
N GLY A 191 12.32 -9.35 -13.83
CA GLY A 191 12.18 -9.25 -15.26
C GLY A 191 12.45 -7.85 -15.79
N TYR A 192 11.95 -7.59 -16.99
CA TYR A 192 12.10 -6.33 -17.70
C TYR A 192 10.79 -5.91 -18.38
N ARG A 193 10.53 -4.61 -18.44
CA ARG A 193 9.49 -3.98 -19.26
C ARG A 193 10.18 -3.12 -20.31
N GLY A 194 10.30 -3.65 -21.54
CA GLY A 194 11.24 -3.09 -22.51
C GLY A 194 12.67 -3.16 -21.95
N TYR A 195 13.35 -2.02 -21.84
CA TYR A 195 14.71 -1.92 -21.29
C TYR A 195 14.75 -1.62 -19.77
N GLN A 196 13.60 -1.44 -19.13
CA GLN A 196 13.52 -1.05 -17.72
C GLN A 196 13.48 -2.29 -16.83
N GLN A 197 14.31 -2.33 -15.80
CA GLN A 197 14.31 -3.42 -14.81
C GLN A 197 13.00 -3.39 -14.01
N VAL A 198 12.35 -4.53 -13.90
CA VAL A 198 11.24 -4.75 -12.96
C VAL A 198 11.79 -5.50 -11.77
N ARG A 199 11.63 -4.91 -10.58
CA ARG A 199 12.09 -5.49 -9.32
C ARG A 199 10.93 -5.65 -8.35
N MET A 200 10.98 -6.69 -7.52
CA MET A 200 9.94 -7.00 -6.56
C MET A 200 10.56 -7.42 -5.22
N ALA A 201 9.94 -6.98 -4.13
CA ALA A 201 10.12 -7.53 -2.80
C ALA A 201 8.84 -8.27 -2.41
N TRP A 202 8.98 -9.53 -2.03
CA TRP A 202 7.87 -10.32 -1.50
C TRP A 202 7.49 -9.85 -0.10
N PHE A 203 6.21 -9.98 0.25
CA PHE A 203 5.77 -9.86 1.63
C PHE A 203 6.04 -11.16 2.39
N ASP A 204 6.34 -11.06 3.68
CA ASP A 204 6.75 -12.19 4.52
C ASP A 204 5.61 -13.22 4.67
N HIS A 205 4.37 -12.78 4.63
CA HIS A 205 3.18 -13.64 4.66
C HIS A 205 2.75 -14.18 3.29
N ALA A 206 3.40 -13.77 2.19
CA ALA A 206 3.05 -14.26 0.86
C ALA A 206 3.32 -15.76 0.74
N ARG A 207 2.39 -16.51 0.12
CA ARG A 207 2.49 -17.96 -0.12
C ARG A 207 2.09 -18.26 -1.55
N VAL A 208 2.79 -19.21 -2.17
CA VAL A 208 2.41 -19.78 -3.47
C VAL A 208 1.54 -21.01 -3.25
N GLU A 209 0.57 -21.24 -4.13
CA GLU A 209 -0.19 -22.49 -4.16
C GLU A 209 0.74 -23.65 -4.56
N ALA A 210 0.51 -24.83 -3.97
CA ALA A 210 1.30 -26.04 -4.20
C ALA A 210 0.83 -26.82 -5.43
#